data_AF-A0A8J5Q595-F1
#
_entry.id   AF-A0A8J5Q595-F1
#
_cell.length_a   1.000
_cell.length_b   1.000
_cell.length_c   1.000
_cell.angle_alpha   90.00
_cell.angle_beta   90.00
_cell.angle_gamma   90.00
#
_symmetry.space_group_name_H-M   'P 1'
#
loop_
_entity.id
_entity.type
_entity.pdbx_description
1 polymer ?
#
loop_
_entity_poly.entity_id
_entity_poly.type
_entity_poly.pdbx_seq_one_letter_code
_entity_poly.pdbx_strand_id
1 'polypeptide(L)'
;MKGTSSWDDNLQSLLQDAAMLQTFGSSLAKPGVLTSASTLSSIKASAFSTVTPNGCPVQILSTVEIFASQRRHDFVFAENATNIVVLEDALQKMRSYDIASWAVYNTTQDSKVSSEDLARLGTIWQLSADIYACRVLACLTGSTLASESLQVQGLIAAYAFLEREDDELIKCLIWPTFVAGAASTTYEARAWVLQTLDRIWSRGHCANTKNAAKVLGKLWEKYDQTNLSSSHIHNSSTATEHLSMGYSVWDWVNELSSLEGSWLFI
;
A
#
# COMPACT_ATOMS: atom_id res chain seq x y z
N MET A 1 1.27 32.17 -32.60
CA MET A 1 1.89 31.55 -31.41
C MET A 1 0.84 30.70 -30.69
N LYS A 2 0.71 29.42 -31.06
CA LYS A 2 -0.08 28.42 -30.33
C LYS A 2 0.58 27.08 -30.63
N GLY A 3 1.29 26.53 -29.66
CA GLY A 3 2.03 25.27 -29.82
C GLY A 3 2.61 24.67 -28.53
N THR A 4 2.29 25.23 -27.35
CA THR A 4 2.88 24.81 -26.07
C THR A 4 1.97 23.92 -25.21
N SER A 5 0.65 23.90 -25.42
CA SER A 5 -0.28 23.25 -24.46
C SER A 5 -0.08 21.72 -24.35
N SER A 6 0.12 21.03 -25.47
CA SER A 6 0.25 19.56 -25.46
C SER A 6 1.54 19.06 -24.80
N TRP A 7 2.62 19.85 -24.84
CA TRP A 7 3.89 19.46 -24.21
C TRP A 7 3.83 19.66 -22.70
N ASP A 8 3.20 20.74 -22.25
CA ASP A 8 3.01 21.06 -20.84
C ASP A 8 2.09 20.03 -20.16
N ASP A 9 1.00 19.62 -20.83
CA ASP A 9 0.06 18.60 -20.33
C ASP A 9 0.72 17.22 -20.19
N ASN A 10 1.52 16.81 -21.18
CA ASN A 10 2.25 15.53 -21.15
C ASN A 10 3.32 15.50 -20.06
N LEU A 11 4.05 16.60 -19.88
CA LEU A 11 5.03 16.74 -18.81
C LEU A 11 4.37 16.69 -17.43
N GLN A 12 3.21 17.34 -17.27
CA GLN A 12 2.46 17.32 -16.03
C GLN A 12 1.94 15.91 -15.70
N SER A 13 1.43 15.17 -16.69
CA SER A 13 1.03 13.77 -16.51
C SER A 13 2.20 12.88 -16.08
N LEU A 14 3.37 13.05 -16.71
CA LEU A 14 4.56 12.27 -16.35
C LEU A 14 5.06 12.57 -14.94
N LEU A 15 5.03 13.84 -14.52
CA LEU A 15 5.39 14.25 -13.17
C LEU A 15 4.40 13.70 -12.12
N GLN A 16 3.11 13.62 -12.45
CA GLN A 16 2.09 13.00 -11.59
C GLN A 16 2.33 11.49 -11.43
N ASP A 17 2.64 10.78 -12.52
CA ASP A 17 2.96 9.35 -12.47
C ASP A 17 4.21 9.09 -11.63
N ALA A 18 5.26 9.90 -11.83
CA ALA A 18 6.48 9.80 -11.05
C ALA A 18 6.22 10.08 -9.56
N ALA A 19 5.42 11.10 -9.23
CA ALA A 19 5.08 11.43 -7.85
C ALA A 19 4.26 10.31 -7.17
N MET A 20 3.32 9.70 -7.88
CA MET A 20 2.56 8.57 -7.37
C MET A 20 3.47 7.37 -7.09
N LEU A 21 4.30 6.99 -8.06
CA LEU A 21 5.25 5.89 -7.91
C LEU A 21 6.22 6.17 -6.76
N GLN A 22 6.65 7.42 -6.59
CA GLN A 22 7.48 7.85 -5.47
C GLN A 22 6.74 7.71 -4.13
N THR A 23 5.47 8.13 -4.01
CA THR A 23 4.69 7.97 -2.78
C THR A 23 4.52 6.49 -2.42
N PHE A 24 4.14 5.64 -3.38
CA PHE A 24 3.98 4.21 -3.11
C PHE A 24 5.31 3.50 -2.83
N GLY A 25 6.35 3.77 -3.60
CA GLY A 25 7.68 3.24 -3.33
C GLY A 25 8.22 3.67 -1.96
N SER A 26 8.08 4.96 -1.62
CA SER A 26 8.55 5.49 -0.33
C SER A 26 7.75 5.01 0.87
N SER A 27 6.45 4.72 0.69
CA SER A 27 5.61 4.13 1.73
C SER A 27 6.08 2.74 2.17
N LEU A 28 6.86 2.04 1.35
CA LEU A 28 7.42 0.71 1.63
C LEU A 28 8.94 0.72 1.85
N ALA A 29 9.62 1.79 1.42
CA ALA A 29 11.07 1.97 1.60
C ALA A 29 11.48 1.99 3.08
N LYS A 30 12.67 1.50 3.40
CA LYS A 30 13.23 1.63 4.75
C LYS A 30 13.36 3.13 5.12
N PRO A 31 12.89 3.55 6.31
CA PRO A 31 13.09 4.91 6.82
C PRO A 31 14.57 5.33 6.75
N GLY A 32 14.83 6.56 6.31
CA GLY A 32 16.19 7.09 6.14
C GLY A 32 16.90 6.71 4.83
N VAL A 33 16.38 5.77 4.03
CA VAL A 33 16.94 5.46 2.70
C VAL A 33 16.55 6.50 1.65
N LEU A 34 15.33 7.03 1.74
CA LEU A 34 14.86 8.12 0.88
C LEU A 34 14.85 9.44 1.67
N THR A 35 15.82 10.30 1.39
CA THR A 35 15.94 11.64 2.00
C THR A 35 15.09 12.69 1.28
N SER A 36 14.45 12.34 0.17
CA SER A 36 13.67 13.25 -0.66
C SER A 36 12.45 13.77 0.12
N ALA A 37 12.45 15.07 0.40
CA ALA A 37 11.27 15.80 0.82
C ALA A 37 10.11 15.49 -0.14
N SER A 38 8.91 15.33 0.41
CA SER A 38 7.70 15.02 -0.34
C SER A 38 7.57 15.93 -1.57
N THR A 39 7.67 15.37 -2.77
CA THR A 39 7.38 16.08 -4.03
C THR A 39 5.91 16.51 -4.10
N LEU A 40 5.06 15.87 -3.29
CA LEU A 40 3.66 16.24 -3.08
C LEU A 40 3.49 17.67 -2.51
N SER A 41 4.47 18.20 -1.76
CA SER A 41 4.41 19.58 -1.26
C SER A 41 4.52 20.63 -2.38
N SER A 42 5.17 20.28 -3.50
CA SER A 42 5.33 21.17 -4.66
C SER A 42 4.22 20.98 -5.70
N ILE A 43 3.61 19.80 -5.74
CA ILE A 43 2.40 19.54 -6.53
C ILE A 43 1.22 20.02 -5.69
N LYS A 44 0.77 21.26 -5.89
CA LYS A 44 -0.49 21.75 -5.29
C LYS A 44 -1.54 20.65 -5.40
N ALA A 45 -2.34 20.41 -4.36
CA ALA A 45 -3.49 19.49 -4.43
C ALA A 45 -4.42 19.79 -5.64
N SER A 46 -4.36 21.00 -6.20
CA SER A 46 -5.04 21.42 -7.43
C SER A 46 -4.35 21.01 -8.75
N ALA A 47 -3.15 20.44 -8.71
CA ALA A 47 -2.32 20.08 -9.86
C ALA A 47 -2.32 18.58 -10.16
N PHE A 48 -3.01 17.76 -9.35
CA PHE A 48 -3.47 16.46 -9.79
C PHE A 48 -4.62 16.68 -10.75
N SER A 49 -4.37 16.46 -12.04
CA SER A 49 -5.44 16.19 -12.98
C SER A 49 -6.25 15.03 -12.39
N THR A 50 -7.56 15.15 -12.44
CA THR A 50 -8.51 14.33 -11.70
C THR A 50 -8.40 12.83 -12.00
N VAL A 51 -7.79 12.49 -13.13
CA VAL A 51 -7.40 11.14 -13.52
C VAL A 51 -5.89 11.02 -13.32
N THR A 52 -5.45 10.35 -12.26
CA THR A 52 -4.10 9.79 -12.29
C THR A 52 -4.09 8.68 -13.33
N PRO A 53 -3.09 8.60 -14.24
CA PRO A 53 -3.02 7.56 -15.29
C PRO A 53 -3.14 6.12 -14.77
N ASN A 54 -2.90 5.91 -13.47
CA ASN A 54 -2.96 4.62 -12.78
C ASN A 54 -4.26 4.36 -11.97
N GLY A 55 -5.22 5.30 -12.00
CA GLY A 55 -6.55 5.10 -11.41
C GLY A 55 -6.62 5.13 -9.88
N CYS A 56 -5.68 5.77 -9.19
CA CYS A 56 -5.76 5.99 -7.74
C CYS A 56 -6.42 7.34 -7.42
N PRO A 57 -7.49 7.37 -6.61
CA PRO A 57 -8.06 8.61 -6.08
C PRO A 57 -7.04 9.43 -5.27
N VAL A 58 -6.99 10.75 -5.53
CA VAL A 58 -6.03 11.67 -4.86
C VAL A 58 -6.16 11.67 -3.33
N GLN A 59 -7.38 11.47 -2.81
CA GLN A 59 -7.62 11.39 -1.37
C GLN A 59 -6.89 10.18 -0.76
N ILE A 60 -6.89 9.04 -1.45
CA ILE A 60 -6.21 7.83 -1.00
C ILE A 60 -4.70 8.03 -1.07
N LEU A 61 -4.20 8.56 -2.20
CA LEU A 61 -2.78 8.86 -2.36
C LEU A 61 -2.27 9.81 -1.27
N SER A 62 -3.04 10.85 -0.95
CA SER A 62 -2.71 11.82 0.11
C SER A 62 -2.64 11.16 1.48
N THR A 63 -3.59 10.27 1.81
CA THR A 63 -3.55 9.51 3.06
C THR A 63 -2.31 8.61 3.13
N VAL A 64 -1.99 7.88 2.06
CA VAL A 64 -0.77 7.04 2.04
C VAL A 64 0.50 7.88 2.26
N GLU A 65 0.61 9.05 1.63
CA GLU A 65 1.75 9.96 1.82
C GLU A 65 1.85 10.49 3.27
N ILE A 66 0.73 10.83 3.91
CA ILE A 66 0.71 11.28 5.32
C ILE A 66 1.29 10.17 6.22
N PHE A 67 0.79 8.94 6.09
CA PHE A 67 1.24 7.80 6.89
C PHE A 67 2.70 7.41 6.56
N ALA A 68 3.08 7.42 5.27
CA ALA A 68 4.45 7.17 4.84
C ALA A 68 5.43 8.21 5.37
N SER A 69 5.05 9.48 5.38
CA SER A 69 5.86 10.57 5.93
C SER A 69 6.06 10.42 7.42
N GLN A 70 4.99 10.11 8.16
CA GLN A 70 5.09 9.83 9.58
C GLN A 70 6.07 8.68 9.86
N ARG A 71 5.90 7.55 9.17
CA ARG A 71 6.79 6.39 9.29
C ARG A 71 8.26 6.71 9.02
N ARG A 72 8.56 7.66 8.12
CA ARG A 72 9.93 8.11 7.83
C ARG A 72 10.50 9.00 8.95
N HIS A 73 9.67 9.83 9.58
CA HIS A 73 10.09 10.81 10.58
C HIS A 73 10.36 10.22 11.97
N ASP A 74 9.62 9.18 12.36
CA ASP A 74 9.77 8.54 13.69
C ASP A 74 11.17 7.94 13.95
N PHE A 75 11.99 7.75 12.91
CA PHE A 75 13.37 7.27 13.05
C PHE A 75 14.42 8.38 13.22
N VAL A 76 14.09 9.65 12.98
CA VAL A 76 15.10 10.74 12.87
C VAL A 76 15.01 11.74 14.04
N PHE A 77 13.83 12.05 14.58
CA PHE A 77 13.68 12.97 15.72
C PHE A 77 12.44 12.66 16.56
N ALA A 78 12.63 12.16 17.78
CA ALA A 78 11.56 11.87 18.74
C ALA A 78 10.88 13.13 19.35
N GLU A 79 11.20 14.34 18.88
CA GLU A 79 10.79 15.60 19.53
C GLU A 79 9.52 16.23 18.97
N ASN A 80 9.00 15.76 17.83
CA ASN A 80 7.67 16.18 17.36
C ASN A 80 6.67 15.09 17.71
N ALA A 81 5.98 15.25 18.85
CA ALA A 81 4.85 14.43 19.21
C ALA A 81 3.87 14.36 18.02
N THR A 82 3.88 13.21 17.35
CA THR A 82 2.96 12.77 16.31
C THR A 82 1.55 13.15 16.71
N ASN A 83 0.87 13.95 15.88
CA ASN A 83 -0.53 14.22 16.13
C ASN A 83 -1.34 13.01 15.63
N ILE A 84 -1.45 11.98 16.47
CA ILE A 84 -2.26 10.78 16.22
C ILE A 84 -3.65 11.17 15.71
N VAL A 85 -4.21 12.28 16.21
CA VAL A 85 -5.49 12.85 15.74
C VAL A 85 -5.47 13.18 14.25
N VAL A 86 -4.36 13.69 13.70
CA VAL A 86 -4.22 13.96 12.25
C VAL A 86 -4.22 12.67 11.45
N LEU A 87 -3.57 11.60 11.94
CA LEU A 87 -3.57 10.30 11.27
C LEU A 87 -4.96 9.67 11.30
N GLU A 88 -5.64 9.72 12.44
CA GLU A 88 -7.00 9.23 12.61
C GLU A 88 -7.99 9.99 11.73
N ASP A 89 -7.88 11.33 11.66
CA ASP A 89 -8.69 12.17 10.78
C ASP A 89 -8.43 11.86 9.30
N ALA A 90 -7.16 11.70 8.88
CA ALA A 90 -6.80 11.33 7.52
C ALA A 90 -7.33 9.92 7.13
N LEU A 91 -7.27 8.97 8.06
CA LEU A 91 -7.82 7.62 7.89
C LEU A 91 -9.34 7.67 7.77
N GLN A 92 -10.02 8.42 8.64
CA GLN A 92 -11.48 8.55 8.62
C GLN A 92 -11.97 9.21 7.33
N LYS A 93 -11.31 10.30 6.89
CA LYS A 93 -11.61 10.97 5.61
C LYS A 93 -11.44 10.06 4.41
N MET A 94 -10.39 9.22 4.41
CA MET A 94 -10.19 8.23 3.35
C MET A 94 -11.28 7.17 3.34
N ARG A 95 -11.69 6.66 4.50
CA ARG A 95 -12.77 5.66 4.63
C ARG A 95 -14.13 6.18 4.19
N SER A 96 -14.43 7.45 4.44
CA SER A 96 -15.69 8.08 4.02
C SER A 96 -15.61 8.69 2.61
N TYR A 97 -14.51 8.51 1.89
CA TYR A 97 -14.36 9.05 0.54
C TYR A 97 -15.29 8.34 -0.44
N ASP A 98 -16.06 9.14 -1.20
CA ASP A 98 -17.02 8.62 -2.17
C ASP A 98 -16.33 8.22 -3.47
N ILE A 99 -15.93 6.94 -3.51
CA ILE A 99 -15.30 6.31 -4.68
C ILE A 99 -16.24 6.29 -5.89
N ALA A 100 -17.55 6.13 -5.69
CA ALA A 100 -18.50 6.06 -6.80
C ALA A 100 -18.61 7.41 -7.51
N SER A 101 -18.74 8.50 -6.74
CA SER A 101 -18.73 9.86 -7.31
C SER A 101 -17.42 10.18 -8.00
N TRP A 102 -16.28 9.77 -7.42
CA TRP A 102 -14.97 9.91 -8.07
C TRP A 102 -14.90 9.16 -9.40
N ALA A 103 -15.41 7.94 -9.47
CA ALA A 103 -15.38 7.13 -10.68
C ALA A 103 -16.28 7.71 -11.79
N VAL A 104 -17.50 8.15 -11.45
CA VAL A 104 -18.40 8.83 -12.39
C VAL A 104 -17.74 10.09 -12.92
N TYR A 105 -17.21 10.94 -12.04
CA TYR A 105 -16.52 12.16 -12.43
C TYR A 105 -15.39 11.87 -13.42
N ASN A 106 -14.53 10.90 -13.14
CA ASN A 106 -13.39 10.60 -14.00
C ASN A 106 -13.76 9.98 -15.34
N THR A 107 -14.83 9.18 -15.39
CA THR A 107 -15.37 8.66 -16.65
C THR A 107 -15.89 9.79 -17.55
N THR A 108 -16.41 10.88 -16.98
CA THR A 108 -16.81 12.06 -17.79
C THR A 108 -15.62 12.80 -18.40
N GLN A 109 -14.43 12.66 -17.82
CA GLN A 109 -13.21 13.33 -18.28
C GLN A 109 -12.40 12.46 -19.27
N ASP A 110 -12.34 11.13 -19.04
CA ASP A 110 -11.75 10.15 -19.97
C ASP A 110 -12.65 8.90 -20.05
N SER A 111 -13.21 8.65 -21.23
CA SER A 111 -14.22 7.60 -21.46
C SER A 111 -13.64 6.20 -21.73
N LYS A 112 -12.33 6.00 -21.57
CA LYS A 112 -11.66 4.72 -21.88
C LYS A 112 -12.00 3.60 -20.91
N VAL A 113 -12.37 3.92 -19.68
CA VAL A 113 -12.69 2.95 -18.62
C VAL A 113 -14.09 3.21 -18.11
N SER A 114 -14.86 2.14 -17.86
CA SER A 114 -16.21 2.29 -17.33
C SER A 114 -16.18 2.86 -15.90
N SER A 115 -17.22 3.60 -15.52
CA SER A 115 -17.35 4.10 -14.14
C SER A 115 -17.45 2.96 -13.12
N GLU A 116 -17.97 1.80 -13.52
CA GLU A 116 -18.03 0.62 -12.68
C GLU A 116 -16.62 0.06 -12.39
N ASP A 117 -15.81 -0.12 -13.44
CA ASP A 117 -14.45 -0.65 -13.30
C ASP A 117 -13.57 0.34 -12.53
N LEU A 118 -13.73 1.64 -12.77
CA LEU A 118 -13.06 2.67 -11.97
C LEU A 118 -13.49 2.60 -10.52
N ALA A 119 -14.78 2.48 -10.22
CA ALA A 119 -15.25 2.38 -8.83
C ALA A 119 -14.63 1.17 -8.12
N ARG A 120 -14.61 0.00 -8.78
CA ARG A 120 -13.99 -1.22 -8.24
C ARG A 120 -12.48 -1.05 -8.05
N LEU A 121 -11.79 -0.40 -8.99
CA LEU A 121 -10.36 -0.05 -8.86
C LEU A 121 -10.11 0.88 -7.67
N GLY A 122 -10.94 1.91 -7.50
CA GLY A 122 -10.87 2.82 -6.36
C GLY A 122 -11.09 2.09 -5.02
N THR A 123 -11.97 1.09 -4.98
CA THR A 123 -12.16 0.23 -3.81
C THR A 123 -10.90 -0.59 -3.48
N ILE A 124 -10.21 -1.14 -4.48
CA ILE A 124 -8.92 -1.84 -4.27
C ILE A 124 -7.89 -0.90 -3.62
N TRP A 125 -7.77 0.32 -4.15
CA TRP A 125 -6.89 1.35 -3.57
C TRP A 125 -7.29 1.70 -2.14
N GLN A 126 -8.58 1.84 -1.86
CA GLN A 126 -9.07 2.24 -0.54
C GLN A 126 -8.81 1.16 0.51
N LEU A 127 -9.10 -0.10 0.18
CA LEU A 127 -8.89 -1.25 1.07
C LEU A 127 -7.39 -1.48 1.35
N SER A 128 -6.54 -1.39 0.33
CA SER A 128 -5.10 -1.53 0.53
C SER A 128 -4.51 -0.38 1.36
N ALA A 129 -4.93 0.86 1.12
CA ALA A 129 -4.52 2.00 1.93
C ALA A 129 -5.02 1.89 3.37
N ASP A 130 -6.22 1.35 3.60
CA ASP A 130 -6.76 1.09 4.94
C ASP A 130 -5.90 0.09 5.73
N ILE A 131 -5.53 -1.03 5.11
CA ILE A 131 -4.64 -2.04 5.72
C ILE A 131 -3.30 -1.40 6.09
N TYR A 132 -2.67 -0.70 5.15
CA TYR A 132 -1.38 -0.04 5.39
C TYR A 132 -1.47 1.01 6.51
N ALA A 133 -2.45 1.92 6.45
CA ALA A 133 -2.62 2.99 7.41
C ALA A 133 -2.93 2.45 8.82
N CYS A 134 -3.82 1.45 8.93
CA CYS A 134 -4.10 0.79 10.21
C CYS A 134 -2.86 0.16 10.80
N ARG A 135 -2.04 -0.51 9.97
CA ARG A 135 -0.81 -1.14 10.43
C ARG A 135 0.17 -0.10 10.95
N VAL A 136 0.43 0.97 10.20
CA VAL A 136 1.30 2.07 10.66
C VAL A 136 0.77 2.69 11.96
N LEU A 137 -0.54 2.98 12.05
CA LEU A 137 -1.14 3.54 13.26
C LEU A 137 -0.98 2.60 14.47
N ALA A 138 -1.17 1.30 14.27
CA ALA A 138 -1.00 0.29 15.31
C ALA A 138 0.45 0.25 15.83
N CYS A 139 1.45 0.34 14.94
CA CYS A 139 2.85 0.45 15.32
C CYS A 139 3.11 1.68 16.21
N LEU A 140 2.55 2.83 15.83
CA LEU A 140 2.76 4.11 16.54
C LEU A 140 2.06 4.15 17.90
N THR A 141 0.92 3.46 18.03
CA THR A 141 0.11 3.44 19.25
C THR A 141 0.41 2.25 20.15
N GLY A 142 1.22 1.28 19.69
CA GLY A 142 1.42 0.01 20.38
C GLY A 142 0.16 -0.87 20.43
N SER A 143 -0.82 -0.62 19.55
CA SER A 143 -2.08 -1.34 19.52
C SER A 143 -1.97 -2.66 18.76
N THR A 144 -2.77 -3.66 19.15
CA THR A 144 -2.86 -4.94 18.43
C THR A 144 -4.04 -4.91 17.45
N LEU A 145 -3.79 -5.26 16.19
CA LEU A 145 -4.83 -5.38 15.18
C LEU A 145 -5.41 -6.80 15.16
N ALA A 146 -6.67 -6.96 15.55
CA ALA A 146 -7.36 -8.25 15.58
C ALA A 146 -7.90 -8.72 14.21
N SER A 147 -8.00 -7.84 13.20
CA SER A 147 -8.84 -8.07 12.01
C SER A 147 -8.12 -8.03 10.65
N GLU A 148 -6.78 -8.04 10.62
CA GLU A 148 -6.02 -7.86 9.36
C GLU A 148 -6.31 -8.98 8.34
N SER A 149 -6.50 -10.22 8.78
CA SER A 149 -6.85 -11.34 7.88
C SER A 149 -8.16 -11.14 7.14
N LEU A 150 -9.18 -10.54 7.78
CA LEU A 150 -10.48 -10.29 7.13
C LEU A 150 -10.37 -9.14 6.13
N GLN A 151 -9.59 -8.10 6.46
CA GLN A 151 -9.32 -6.98 5.54
C GLN A 151 -8.58 -7.47 4.29
N VAL A 152 -7.59 -8.36 4.44
CA VAL A 152 -6.87 -8.99 3.32
C VAL A 152 -7.82 -9.80 2.43
N GLN A 153 -8.70 -10.62 3.02
CA GLN A 153 -9.70 -11.36 2.23
C GLN A 153 -10.64 -10.44 1.46
N GLY A 154 -11.10 -9.34 2.09
CA GLY A 154 -11.91 -8.33 1.42
C GLY A 154 -11.18 -7.65 0.26
N LEU A 155 -9.89 -7.34 0.43
CA LEU A 155 -9.04 -6.82 -0.64
C LEU A 155 -8.88 -7.81 -1.79
N ILE A 156 -8.59 -9.08 -1.49
CA ILE A 156 -8.49 -10.15 -2.51
C ILE A 156 -9.80 -10.29 -3.29
N ALA A 157 -10.94 -10.31 -2.59
CA ALA A 157 -12.25 -10.41 -3.23
C ALA A 157 -12.55 -9.21 -4.15
N ALA A 158 -12.05 -8.01 -3.83
CA ALA A 158 -12.23 -6.82 -4.67
C ALA A 158 -11.53 -6.94 -6.04
N TYR A 159 -10.55 -7.84 -6.20
CA TYR A 159 -9.88 -8.10 -7.49
C TYR A 159 -10.69 -8.98 -8.44
N ALA A 160 -11.80 -9.59 -8.00
CA ALA A 160 -12.54 -10.57 -8.81
C ALA A 160 -13.01 -10.05 -10.18
N PHE A 161 -13.16 -8.73 -10.35
CA PHE A 161 -13.53 -8.16 -11.67
C PHE A 161 -12.37 -8.15 -12.67
N LEU A 162 -11.14 -8.14 -12.17
CA LEU A 162 -9.90 -8.12 -12.97
C LEU A 162 -9.53 -9.51 -13.50
N GLU A 163 -10.42 -10.49 -13.46
CA GLU A 163 -10.13 -11.87 -13.90
C GLU A 163 -10.09 -12.03 -15.43
N ARG A 164 -10.47 -10.98 -16.17
CA ARG A 164 -10.35 -10.94 -17.63
C ARG A 164 -8.88 -10.98 -18.04
N GLU A 165 -8.55 -11.79 -19.05
CA GLU A 165 -7.16 -11.91 -19.49
C GLU A 165 -6.60 -10.57 -19.96
N ASP A 166 -7.39 -9.75 -20.63
CA ASP A 166 -7.01 -8.47 -21.25
C ASP A 166 -7.13 -7.24 -20.33
N ASP A 167 -7.26 -7.44 -19.02
CA ASP A 167 -7.46 -6.32 -18.10
C ASP A 167 -6.18 -5.49 -17.89
N GLU A 168 -6.11 -4.36 -18.59
CA GLU A 168 -5.02 -3.40 -18.51
C GLU A 168 -4.94 -2.67 -17.16
N LEU A 169 -6.01 -2.66 -16.35
CA LEU A 169 -6.02 -1.96 -15.05
C LEU A 169 -5.14 -2.66 -14.02
N ILE A 170 -4.91 -3.96 -14.20
CA ILE A 170 -4.10 -4.75 -13.27
C ILE A 170 -2.66 -4.21 -13.14
N LYS A 171 -2.11 -3.61 -14.20
CA LYS A 171 -0.70 -3.14 -14.22
C LYS A 171 -0.39 -2.08 -13.17
N CYS A 172 -1.41 -1.36 -12.71
CA CYS A 172 -1.28 -0.28 -11.74
C CYS A 172 -1.31 -0.78 -10.29
N LEU A 173 -1.53 -2.09 -10.08
CA LEU A 173 -1.87 -2.66 -8.78
C LEU A 173 -0.71 -3.35 -8.05
N ILE A 174 0.54 -3.05 -8.42
CA ILE A 174 1.72 -3.60 -7.73
C ILE A 174 1.68 -3.27 -6.24
N TRP A 175 1.43 -2.01 -5.87
CA TRP A 175 1.42 -1.59 -4.47
C TRP A 175 0.26 -2.20 -3.67
N PRO A 176 -1.00 -2.14 -4.12
CA PRO A 176 -2.10 -2.82 -3.44
C PRO A 176 -1.89 -4.34 -3.30
N THR A 177 -1.34 -5.00 -4.33
CA THR A 177 -1.02 -6.43 -4.29
C THR A 177 0.09 -6.73 -3.28
N PHE A 178 1.11 -5.87 -3.20
CA PHE A 178 2.18 -6.00 -2.21
C PHE A 178 1.65 -5.86 -0.79
N VAL A 179 0.79 -4.87 -0.52
CA VAL A 179 0.16 -4.69 0.80
C VAL A 179 -0.64 -5.92 1.20
N ALA A 180 -1.44 -6.49 0.28
CA ALA A 180 -2.16 -7.74 0.52
C ALA A 180 -1.19 -8.86 0.93
N GLY A 181 -0.06 -9.00 0.22
CA GLY A 181 0.97 -10.00 0.52
C GLY A 181 1.66 -9.80 1.85
N ALA A 182 2.04 -8.58 2.17
CA ALA A 182 2.76 -8.27 3.40
C ALA A 182 1.87 -8.53 4.65
N ALA A 183 0.58 -8.22 4.53
CA ALA A 183 -0.44 -8.49 5.54
C ALA A 183 -0.94 -9.95 5.57
N SER A 184 -0.54 -10.80 4.61
CA SER A 184 -1.01 -12.19 4.50
C SER A 184 -0.23 -13.16 5.40
N THR A 185 -0.96 -13.90 6.23
CA THR A 185 -0.42 -14.97 7.07
C THR A 185 -0.72 -16.37 6.54
N THR A 186 -1.71 -16.52 5.66
CA THR A 186 -2.14 -17.83 5.12
C THR A 186 -1.42 -18.17 3.82
N TYR A 187 -1.15 -19.45 3.60
CA TYR A 187 -0.53 -19.93 2.36
C TYR A 187 -1.37 -19.59 1.12
N GLU A 188 -2.70 -19.71 1.22
CA GLU A 188 -3.62 -19.44 0.11
C GLU A 188 -3.57 -17.99 -0.35
N ALA A 189 -3.61 -17.03 0.59
CA ALA A 189 -3.50 -15.61 0.25
C ALA A 189 -2.13 -15.27 -0.36
N ARG A 190 -1.05 -15.86 0.18
CA ARG A 190 0.32 -15.68 -0.37
C ARG A 190 0.44 -16.23 -1.79
N ALA A 191 -0.13 -17.40 -2.05
CA ALA A 191 -0.16 -18.00 -3.38
C ALA A 191 -0.95 -17.12 -4.37
N TRP A 192 -2.11 -16.61 -3.96
CA TRP A 192 -2.89 -15.65 -4.76
C TRP A 192 -2.06 -14.40 -5.08
N VAL A 193 -1.36 -13.83 -4.11
CA VAL A 193 -0.51 -12.65 -4.31
C VAL A 193 0.58 -12.91 -5.34
N LEU A 194 1.27 -14.05 -5.27
CA LEU A 194 2.31 -14.40 -6.24
C LEU A 194 1.74 -14.56 -7.66
N GLN A 195 0.56 -15.17 -7.80
CA GLN A 195 -0.12 -15.30 -9.09
C GLN A 195 -0.52 -13.92 -9.63
N THR A 196 -1.07 -13.05 -8.80
CA THR A 196 -1.45 -11.68 -9.20
C THR A 196 -0.24 -10.86 -9.62
N LEU A 197 0.89 -10.93 -8.89
CA LEU A 197 2.14 -10.29 -9.29
C LEU A 197 2.66 -10.84 -10.63
N ASP A 198 2.60 -12.16 -10.86
CA ASP A 198 3.01 -12.71 -12.15
C ASP A 198 2.12 -12.21 -13.31
N ARG A 199 0.81 -12.11 -13.09
CA ARG A 199 -0.12 -11.50 -14.05
C ARG A 199 0.22 -10.04 -14.35
N ILE A 200 0.51 -9.24 -13.31
CA ILE A 200 0.95 -7.85 -13.48
C ILE A 200 2.24 -7.77 -14.33
N TRP A 201 3.23 -8.63 -14.05
CA TRP A 201 4.46 -8.71 -14.83
C TRP A 201 4.19 -9.10 -16.30
N SER A 202 3.30 -10.06 -16.53
CA SER A 202 2.97 -10.55 -17.88
C SER A 202 2.33 -9.47 -18.76
N ARG A 203 1.63 -8.51 -18.15
CA ARG A 203 0.93 -7.40 -18.84
C ARG A 203 1.75 -6.13 -18.91
N GLY A 204 2.27 -5.67 -17.78
CA GLY A 204 2.98 -4.39 -17.68
C GLY A 204 4.49 -4.46 -17.92
N HIS A 205 5.09 -5.66 -17.86
CA HIS A 205 6.55 -5.86 -17.87
C HIS A 205 7.31 -5.01 -16.83
N CYS A 206 6.64 -4.67 -15.72
CA CYS A 206 7.21 -3.84 -14.67
C CYS A 206 8.19 -4.68 -13.84
N ALA A 207 9.50 -4.45 -13.99
CA ALA A 207 10.55 -5.20 -13.29
C ALA A 207 10.37 -5.24 -11.76
N ASN A 208 9.82 -4.16 -11.19
CA ASN A 208 9.51 -4.02 -9.77
C ASN A 208 8.60 -5.15 -9.25
N THR A 209 7.76 -5.72 -10.11
CA THR A 209 6.83 -6.81 -9.75
C THR A 209 7.54 -8.09 -9.32
N LYS A 210 8.65 -8.44 -9.98
CA LYS A 210 9.46 -9.62 -9.60
C LYS A 210 10.22 -9.36 -8.31
N ASN A 211 10.67 -8.13 -8.09
CA ASN A 211 11.32 -7.75 -6.84
C ASN A 211 10.34 -7.76 -5.66
N ALA A 212 9.11 -7.27 -5.89
CA ALA A 212 8.01 -7.34 -4.93
C ALA A 212 7.78 -8.78 -4.44
N ALA A 213 7.66 -9.75 -5.36
CA ALA A 213 7.48 -11.16 -5.02
C ALA A 213 8.65 -11.71 -4.18
N LYS A 214 9.91 -11.35 -4.52
CA LYS A 214 11.09 -11.78 -3.75
C LYS A 214 11.12 -11.20 -2.34
N VAL A 215 10.78 -9.91 -2.19
CA VAL A 215 10.72 -9.24 -0.89
C VAL A 215 9.65 -9.89 -0.02
N LEU A 216 8.46 -10.16 -0.58
CA LEU A 216 7.40 -10.88 0.11
C LEU A 216 7.82 -12.28 0.53
N GLY A 217 8.53 -13.03 -0.32
CA GLY A 217 9.09 -14.34 0.04
C GLY A 217 9.96 -14.29 1.29
N LYS A 218 10.92 -13.36 1.35
CA LYS A 218 11.77 -13.16 2.54
C LYS A 218 10.96 -12.76 3.78
N LEU A 219 9.96 -11.91 3.60
CA LEU A 219 9.07 -11.45 4.66
C LEU A 219 8.28 -12.64 5.25
N TRP A 220 7.74 -13.51 4.38
CA TRP A 220 7.02 -14.71 4.80
C TRP A 220 7.93 -15.75 5.44
N GLU A 221 9.15 -15.97 4.94
CA GLU A 221 10.14 -16.84 5.59
C GLU A 221 10.40 -16.42 7.03
N LYS A 222 10.57 -15.11 7.28
CA LYS A 222 10.77 -14.56 8.63
C LYS A 222 9.53 -14.71 9.52
N TYR A 223 8.34 -14.51 8.96
CA TYR A 223 7.08 -14.78 9.68
C TYR A 223 7.00 -16.26 10.09
N ASP A 224 7.23 -17.17 9.16
CA ASP A 224 7.11 -18.61 9.39
C ASP A 224 8.13 -19.08 10.46
N GLN A 225 9.37 -18.59 10.41
CA GLN A 225 10.39 -18.86 11.42
C GLN A 225 10.00 -18.37 12.83
N THR A 226 9.43 -17.17 12.93
CA THR A 226 8.97 -16.58 14.21
C THR A 226 7.82 -17.41 14.82
N ASN A 227 6.87 -17.85 13.99
CA ASN A 227 5.74 -18.66 14.44
C ASN A 227 6.15 -20.09 14.82
N LEU A 228 7.06 -20.71 14.05
CA LEU A 228 7.64 -22.01 14.39
C LEU A 228 8.36 -21.94 15.74
N SER A 229 9.21 -20.93 15.95
CA SER A 229 9.96 -20.74 17.21
C SER A 229 9.02 -20.55 18.41
N SER A 230 7.92 -19.80 18.24
CA SER A 230 6.91 -19.60 19.28
C SER A 230 6.16 -20.89 19.63
N SER A 231 5.87 -21.74 18.64
CA SER A 231 5.22 -23.04 18.85
C SER A 231 6.10 -24.05 19.61
N HIS A 232 7.43 -23.99 19.41
CA HIS A 232 8.37 -24.84 20.14
C HIS A 232 8.51 -24.45 21.61
N ILE A 233 8.49 -23.16 21.95
CA ILE A 233 8.56 -22.68 23.34
C ILE A 233 7.33 -23.13 24.14
N HIS A 234 6.15 -23.10 23.52
CA HIS A 234 4.90 -23.48 24.17
C HIS A 234 4.78 -24.99 24.45
N ASN A 235 5.43 -25.83 23.64
CA ASN A 235 5.49 -27.28 23.86
C ASN A 235 6.56 -27.71 24.87
N SER A 236 7.51 -26.83 25.20
CA SER A 236 8.64 -27.12 26.11
C SER A 236 8.38 -26.72 27.56
N SER A 237 7.30 -25.97 27.83
CA SER A 237 7.07 -25.31 29.11
C SER A 237 5.97 -26.00 29.91
N THR A 238 6.32 -27.05 30.64
CA THR A 238 5.49 -27.53 31.77
C THR A 238 5.63 -26.57 32.96
N ALA A 239 4.49 -26.06 33.42
CA ALA A 239 4.25 -25.35 34.69
C ALA A 239 4.95 -23.98 34.86
N THR A 240 4.20 -22.88 34.78
CA THR A 240 3.79 -21.99 35.91
C THR A 240 3.05 -20.79 35.33
N GLU A 241 1.90 -20.46 35.92
CA GLU A 241 1.02 -19.35 35.55
C GLU A 241 1.69 -17.97 35.70
N HIS A 242 1.71 -17.20 34.61
CA HIS A 242 1.41 -15.76 34.60
C HIS A 242 1.08 -15.38 33.15
N LEU A 243 -0.16 -14.91 32.93
CA LEU A 243 -0.68 -14.48 31.64
C LEU A 243 0.11 -13.28 31.10
N SER A 244 1.19 -13.56 30.38
CA SER A 244 1.71 -12.71 29.32
C SER A 244 1.52 -13.50 28.04
N MET A 245 0.35 -13.39 27.42
CA MET A 245 0.17 -13.84 26.03
C MET A 245 0.95 -12.89 25.13
N GLY A 246 2.27 -13.08 25.10
CA GLY A 246 3.17 -12.51 24.13
C GLY A 246 2.99 -13.20 22.79
N TYR A 247 1.82 -13.04 22.16
CA TYR A 247 1.78 -13.13 20.71
C TYR A 247 2.59 -11.95 20.21
N SER A 248 3.79 -12.22 19.70
CA SER A 248 4.48 -11.28 18.83
C SER A 248 3.52 -11.03 17.65
N VAL A 249 2.80 -9.92 17.70
CA VAL A 249 1.96 -9.47 16.60
C VAL A 249 2.91 -9.21 15.45
N TRP A 250 2.82 -10.02 14.39
CA TRP A 250 3.64 -9.83 13.22
C TRP A 250 3.43 -8.42 12.66
N ASP A 251 4.49 -7.64 12.68
CA ASP A 251 4.50 -6.26 12.24
C ASP A 251 5.26 -6.16 10.92
N TRP A 252 4.56 -6.49 9.84
CA TRP A 252 5.17 -6.53 8.51
C TRP A 252 5.77 -5.19 8.08
N VAL A 253 5.31 -4.05 8.60
CA VAL A 253 5.81 -2.72 8.25
C VAL A 253 7.20 -2.47 8.85
N ASN A 254 7.39 -2.81 10.14
CA ASN A 254 8.70 -2.75 10.78
C ASN A 254 9.63 -3.83 10.23
N GLU A 255 9.10 -5.02 9.98
CA GLU A 255 9.87 -6.14 9.44
C GLU A 255 10.40 -5.84 8.05
N LEU A 256 9.59 -5.24 7.17
CA LEU A 256 10.00 -4.77 5.86
C LEU A 256 11.17 -3.76 5.94
N SER A 257 11.18 -2.91 6.95
CA SER A 257 12.25 -1.94 7.19
C SER A 257 13.56 -2.60 7.65
N SER A 258 13.48 -3.83 8.19
CA SER A 258 14.65 -4.62 8.60
C SER A 258 15.25 -5.46 7.46
N LEU A 259 14.49 -5.73 6.39
CA LEU A 259 14.96 -6.55 5.27
C LEU A 259 16.01 -5.85 4.42
N GLU A 260 17.13 -6.52 4.19
CA GLU A 260 18.13 -6.06 3.22
C GLU A 260 17.58 -6.12 1.78
N GLY A 261 17.71 -4.99 1.07
CA GLY A 261 17.22 -4.86 -0.30
C GLY A 261 15.71 -4.58 -0.41
N SER A 262 15.01 -4.22 0.68
CA SER A 262 13.59 -3.81 0.63
C SER A 262 13.34 -2.59 -0.26
N TRP A 263 14.37 -1.79 -0.53
CA TRP A 263 14.34 -0.70 -1.50
C TRP A 263 14.27 -1.15 -2.96
N LEU A 264 14.56 -2.42 -3.29
CA LEU A 264 14.52 -2.94 -4.67
C LEU A 264 13.09 -2.98 -5.27
N PHE A 265 12.09 -2.65 -4.47
CA PHE A 265 10.70 -2.48 -4.87
C PHE A 265 10.43 -1.11 -5.55
N ILE A 266 11.30 -0.12 -5.30
CA ILE A 266 11.18 1.28 -5.77
C ILE A 266 11.65 1.38 -7.21
#